data_AF-A0A936F3F8-F1
#
_entry.id   AF-A0A936F3F8-F1
#
_cell.length_a   1.000
_cell.length_b   1.000
_cell.length_c   1.000
_cell.angle_alpha   90.00
_cell.angle_beta   90.00
_cell.angle_gamma   90.00
#
_symmetry.space_group_name_H-M   'P 1'
#
loop_
_entity.id
_entity.type
_entity.pdbx_description
1 polymer ?
#
loop_
_entity_poly.entity_id
_entity_poly.type
_entity_poly.pdbx_seq_one_letter_code
_entity_poly.pdbx_strand_id
1 'polypeptide(L)'
;MISLPCELSEATKDDPESAHAFLQVAALANLESLEEGCTRGRSGKGRKAQPDWVEAKPLVLNYLHAENRAKEPDLHLHGYIFPVALAEDGFRAFDNGLHVARLSKEGGARDRITQAVVQAAAERGYIVEIEPGRADGEGAQGARVICPDGRVIERGSVFRERRAEILAAQEIKRELGQAPLTHRELELVRRESGKIPSSIKGVKRQDLLEKKLRAFGLLDGEGRIQGPNELEEALQEVEAGLAVAQVSLQELEAMPHAQEAADLTKGRRKGLMAQVPAITPDTDKARIRWTASYDQVLELVAANPEGLGTAHLDKKTRDNLSKLKRAGILAGEKQGGLMLYTLASAGLARLEKGRRDQAQTVKAVESIVAAAVERTVSPDRVRGRLESAGIQAVPEAGRFEIGAAGRTVTDPELMAKTAIQTGTPSAPDRAWWKRLWDMRRELPDILRRAILSPAEWARRWSHAAGQEAADLARHQDQVRRGELAARTAAEAAVAERKKKEMEAAAVQLANRTHHSSPTASTPSKEIGHGIRK
;
A
#
# COMPACT_ATOMS: atom_id res chain seq x y z
N MET A 1 -3.40 8.70 4.60
CA MET A 1 -4.26 7.87 3.73
C MET A 1 -4.30 6.50 4.34
N ILE A 2 -5.50 5.96 4.58
CA ILE A 2 -5.71 4.61 5.08
C ILE A 2 -6.49 3.88 4.00
N SER A 3 -5.98 2.76 3.53
CA SER A 3 -6.64 1.93 2.52
C SER A 3 -6.94 0.58 3.13
N LEU A 4 -8.16 0.09 2.92
CA LEU A 4 -8.48 -1.29 3.27
C LEU A 4 -7.77 -2.24 2.30
N PRO A 5 -7.55 -3.51 2.68
CA PRO A 5 -7.10 -4.52 1.75
C PRO A 5 -8.00 -4.58 0.50
N CYS A 6 -7.41 -4.91 -0.65
CA CYS A 6 -8.15 -4.98 -1.91
C CYS A 6 -9.28 -6.01 -1.84
N GLU A 7 -9.04 -7.14 -1.17
CA GLU A 7 -10.00 -8.23 -1.00
C GLU A 7 -11.16 -7.82 -0.12
N LEU A 8 -10.90 -7.03 0.93
CA LEU A 8 -11.96 -6.49 1.78
C LEU A 8 -12.77 -5.43 1.04
N SER A 9 -12.12 -4.58 0.23
CA SER A 9 -12.79 -3.60 -0.61
C SER A 9 -13.68 -4.26 -1.67
N GLU A 10 -13.24 -5.38 -2.24
CA GLU A 10 -14.02 -6.17 -3.20
C GLU A 10 -15.15 -6.95 -2.51
N ALA A 11 -14.91 -7.50 -1.32
CA ALA A 11 -15.91 -8.21 -0.52
C ALA A 11 -17.11 -7.31 -0.19
N THR A 12 -16.82 -6.06 0.14
CA THR A 12 -17.79 -5.05 0.59
C THR A 12 -18.24 -4.09 -0.51
N LYS A 13 -17.85 -4.30 -1.77
CA LYS A 13 -18.23 -3.41 -2.88
C LYS A 13 -19.74 -3.26 -3.05
N ASP A 14 -20.49 -4.28 -2.64
CA ASP A 14 -21.95 -4.36 -2.70
C ASP A 14 -22.61 -4.18 -1.30
N ASP A 15 -21.83 -3.85 -0.27
CA ASP A 15 -22.24 -3.67 1.13
C ASP A 15 -21.71 -2.34 1.70
N PRO A 16 -22.37 -1.21 1.38
CA PRO A 16 -21.87 0.13 1.71
C PRO A 16 -21.92 0.44 3.21
N GLU A 17 -22.79 -0.21 3.98
CA GLU A 17 -22.87 -0.02 5.43
C GLU A 17 -21.66 -0.65 6.13
N SER A 18 -21.29 -1.87 5.73
CA SER A 18 -20.06 -2.51 6.22
C SER A 18 -18.81 -1.76 5.74
N ALA A 19 -18.75 -1.38 4.47
CA ALA A 19 -17.65 -0.58 3.92
C ALA A 19 -17.42 0.73 4.71
N HIS A 20 -18.50 1.45 5.01
CA HIS A 20 -18.43 2.68 5.81
C HIS A 20 -17.99 2.41 7.24
N ALA A 21 -18.56 1.40 7.89
CA ALA A 21 -18.20 1.01 9.25
C ALA A 21 -16.71 0.65 9.36
N PHE A 22 -16.17 -0.11 8.39
CA PHE A 22 -14.76 -0.53 8.38
C PHE A 22 -13.82 0.68 8.23
N LEU A 23 -14.13 1.61 7.32
CA LEU A 23 -13.35 2.84 7.16
C LEU A 23 -13.45 3.75 8.39
N GLN A 24 -14.60 3.78 9.06
CA GLN A 24 -14.81 4.59 10.26
C GLN A 24 -13.98 4.05 11.44
N VAL A 25 -14.03 2.76 11.72
CA VAL A 25 -13.21 2.17 12.80
C VAL A 25 -11.71 2.28 12.50
N ALA A 26 -11.32 2.17 11.21
CA ALA A 26 -9.95 2.39 10.80
C ALA A 26 -9.50 3.84 11.04
N ALA A 27 -10.36 4.83 10.74
CA ALA A 27 -10.09 6.22 10.99
C ALA A 27 -9.98 6.52 12.50
N LEU A 28 -10.89 6.00 13.32
CA LEU A 28 -10.88 6.19 14.77
C LEU A 28 -9.62 5.59 15.41
N ALA A 29 -9.29 4.33 15.12
CA ALA A 29 -8.08 3.69 15.65
C ALA A 29 -6.79 4.43 15.24
N ASN A 30 -6.77 5.00 14.02
CA ASN A 30 -5.66 5.83 13.58
C ASN A 30 -5.59 7.17 14.32
N LEU A 31 -6.73 7.81 14.58
CA LEU A 31 -6.81 9.07 15.32
C LEU A 31 -6.39 8.88 16.78
N GLU A 32 -6.89 7.86 17.46
CA GLU A 32 -6.49 7.53 18.83
C GLU A 32 -4.97 7.31 18.92
N SER A 33 -4.38 6.59 17.96
CA SER A 33 -2.93 6.41 17.90
C SER A 33 -2.16 7.69 17.60
N LEU A 34 -2.74 8.66 16.89
CA LEU A 34 -2.15 9.98 16.70
C LEU A 34 -2.22 10.79 18.00
N GLU A 35 -3.35 10.75 18.70
CA GLU A 35 -3.60 11.55 19.89
C GLU A 35 -2.60 11.30 21.01
N GLU A 36 -2.09 10.07 21.17
CA GLU A 36 -1.07 9.67 22.16
C GLU A 36 0.22 10.52 22.18
N GLY A 37 0.51 11.27 21.11
CA GLY A 37 1.70 12.11 21.06
C GLY A 37 1.79 12.91 19.77
N CYS A 38 0.77 13.71 19.48
CA CYS A 38 0.74 14.55 18.28
C CYS A 38 1.25 15.98 18.48
N THR A 39 1.84 16.29 19.63
CA THR A 39 2.53 17.56 19.88
C THR A 39 3.85 17.32 20.61
N ARG A 40 4.76 18.30 20.52
CA ARG A 40 5.99 18.30 21.32
C ARG A 40 5.88 19.29 22.46
N GLY A 41 5.95 18.77 23.68
CA GLY A 41 6.30 19.55 24.86
C GLY A 41 7.78 19.92 24.88
N ARG A 42 8.14 20.87 25.72
CA ARG A 42 9.53 21.11 26.12
C ARG A 42 9.68 20.67 27.56
N SER A 43 10.41 19.58 27.82
CA SER A 43 10.90 19.27 29.16
C SER A 43 12.39 19.61 29.27
N GLY A 44 12.76 20.23 30.39
CA GLY A 44 14.14 20.66 30.68
C GLY A 44 14.50 22.09 30.29
N LYS A 45 15.68 22.55 30.73
CA LYS A 45 16.24 23.89 30.45
C LYS A 45 17.35 23.83 29.39
N GLY A 46 17.33 24.76 28.44
CA GLY A 46 18.43 25.01 27.50
C GLY A 46 18.55 23.98 26.35
N ARG A 47 19.74 23.90 25.73
CA ARG A 47 20.03 23.05 24.55
C ARG A 47 19.94 21.53 24.76
N LYS A 48 19.71 21.07 26.00
CA LYS A 48 19.53 19.65 26.35
C LYS A 48 18.06 19.26 26.57
N ALA A 49 17.11 20.17 26.34
CA ALA A 49 15.69 19.86 26.41
C ALA A 49 15.36 18.76 25.39
N GLN A 50 14.92 17.59 25.87
CA GLN A 50 14.40 16.57 24.99
C GLN A 50 12.94 16.92 24.66
N PRO A 51 12.52 16.78 23.40
CA PRO A 51 11.12 16.93 23.05
C PRO A 51 10.35 15.75 23.66
N ASP A 52 9.57 16.04 24.69
CA ASP A 52 8.60 15.08 25.21
C ASP A 52 7.37 15.11 24.32
N TRP A 53 6.91 13.94 23.91
CA TRP A 53 5.66 13.82 23.16
C TRP A 53 4.49 13.97 24.12
N VAL A 54 3.56 14.85 23.78
CA VAL A 54 2.42 15.19 24.63
C VAL A 54 1.13 14.83 23.89
N GLU A 55 0.22 14.23 24.65
CA GLU A 55 -1.12 13.89 24.19
C GLU A 55 -1.87 15.17 23.79
N ALA A 56 -2.50 15.15 22.62
CA ALA A 56 -3.27 16.28 22.12
C ALA A 56 -4.24 15.79 21.04
N LYS A 57 -5.28 16.59 20.77
CA LYS A 57 -6.33 16.26 19.81
C LYS A 57 -6.11 16.97 18.47
N PRO A 58 -5.70 16.28 17.41
CA PRO A 58 -5.51 16.90 16.10
C PRO A 58 -6.86 17.23 15.47
N LEU A 59 -6.93 18.34 14.73
CA LEU A 59 -8.07 18.60 13.86
C LEU A 59 -7.87 17.83 12.55
N VAL A 60 -8.81 16.95 12.21
CA VAL A 60 -8.73 16.10 11.02
C VAL A 60 -10.05 16.10 10.25
N LEU A 61 -9.97 16.27 8.94
CA LEU A 61 -11.09 16.08 8.01
C LEU A 61 -10.88 14.78 7.24
N ASN A 62 -11.79 13.81 7.41
CA ASN A 62 -11.73 12.53 6.70
C ASN A 62 -12.62 12.56 5.46
N TYR A 63 -12.04 12.27 4.30
CA TYR A 63 -12.76 12.10 3.05
C TYR A 63 -12.70 10.64 2.61
N LEU A 64 -13.86 10.03 2.44
CA LEU A 64 -14.01 8.61 2.10
C LEU A 64 -14.10 8.43 0.60
N HIS A 65 -13.43 7.41 0.09
CA HIS A 65 -13.43 7.05 -1.32
C HIS A 65 -13.73 5.55 -1.46
N ALA A 66 -14.47 5.22 -2.51
CA ALA A 66 -14.81 3.84 -2.83
C ALA A 66 -14.09 3.32 -4.08
N GLU A 67 -13.46 4.22 -4.84
CA GLU A 67 -12.81 3.88 -6.09
C GLU A 67 -11.42 4.52 -6.16
N ASN A 68 -10.50 3.80 -6.77
CA ASN A 68 -9.21 4.36 -7.16
C ASN A 68 -9.37 5.19 -8.45
N ARG A 69 -8.26 5.79 -8.93
CA ARG A 69 -8.25 6.57 -10.19
C ARG A 69 -8.69 5.78 -11.43
N ALA A 70 -8.61 4.46 -11.32
CA ALA A 70 -8.97 3.47 -12.32
C ALA A 70 -10.44 3.01 -12.21
N LYS A 71 -11.23 3.62 -11.31
CA LYS A 71 -12.65 3.28 -11.09
C LYS A 71 -12.88 1.85 -10.57
N GLU A 72 -11.94 1.34 -9.80
CA GLU A 72 -12.02 0.00 -9.23
C GLU A 72 -12.29 0.07 -7.73
N PRO A 73 -12.99 -0.93 -7.13
CA PRO A 73 -13.46 -0.87 -5.74
C PRO A 73 -12.32 -0.75 -4.72
N ASP A 74 -11.84 0.43 -4.38
CA ASP A 74 -10.69 0.68 -3.51
C ASP A 74 -11.19 1.52 -2.34
N LEU A 75 -11.59 0.85 -1.27
CA LEU A 75 -12.11 1.53 -0.09
C LEU A 75 -10.96 2.15 0.67
N HIS A 76 -10.89 3.47 0.64
CA HIS A 76 -9.85 4.21 1.33
C HIS A 76 -10.34 5.55 1.85
N LEU A 77 -9.58 6.11 2.79
CA LEU A 77 -9.85 7.42 3.36
C LEU A 77 -8.62 8.32 3.30
N HIS A 78 -8.87 9.56 2.90
CA HIS A 78 -7.94 10.66 2.98
C HIS A 78 -8.22 11.46 4.25
N GLY A 79 -7.39 11.28 5.27
CA GLY A 79 -7.37 12.16 6.45
C GLY A 79 -6.51 13.39 6.18
N TYR A 80 -7.15 14.55 6.08
CA TYR A 80 -6.51 15.85 6.01
C TYR A 80 -6.30 16.38 7.43
N ILE A 81 -5.05 16.34 7.88
CA ILE A 81 -4.67 16.80 9.22
C ILE A 81 -4.28 18.27 9.12
N PHE A 82 -4.94 19.11 9.91
CA PHE A 82 -4.59 20.52 10.02
C PHE A 82 -3.30 20.67 10.84
N PRO A 83 -2.49 21.71 10.61
CA PRO A 83 -1.19 21.89 11.28
C PRO A 83 -1.30 22.30 12.75
N VAL A 84 -2.41 21.98 13.42
CA VAL A 84 -2.72 22.33 14.80
C VAL A 84 -3.35 21.15 15.53
N ALA A 85 -3.06 21.04 16.82
CA ALA A 85 -3.69 20.10 17.74
C ALA A 85 -4.02 20.80 19.05
N LEU A 86 -5.10 20.38 19.71
CA LEU A 86 -5.54 20.91 21.00
C LEU A 86 -4.91 20.08 22.12
N ALA A 87 -3.93 20.65 22.80
CA ALA A 87 -3.39 20.12 24.06
C ALA A 87 -4.17 20.70 25.25
N GLU A 88 -3.89 20.22 26.46
CA GLU A 88 -4.52 20.74 27.70
C GLU A 88 -4.36 22.25 27.87
N ASP A 89 -3.22 22.80 27.45
CA ASP A 89 -2.88 24.22 27.57
C ASP A 89 -3.25 25.06 26.34
N GLY A 90 -3.93 24.47 25.36
CA GLY A 90 -4.46 25.13 24.17
C GLY A 90 -3.90 24.59 22.85
N PHE A 91 -4.06 25.38 21.78
CA PHE A 91 -3.63 24.97 20.45
C PHE A 91 -2.10 25.00 20.32
N ARG A 92 -1.55 23.87 19.87
CA ARG A 92 -0.12 23.65 19.61
C ARG A 92 0.09 23.22 18.17
N ALA A 93 1.33 23.36 17.70
CA ALA A 93 1.71 22.85 16.39
C ALA A 93 1.64 21.31 16.39
N PHE A 94 0.97 20.76 15.40
CA PHE A 94 0.88 19.31 15.20
C PHE A 94 2.23 18.74 14.75
N ASP A 95 2.61 17.60 15.32
CA ASP A 95 3.77 16.80 14.91
C ASP A 95 3.45 15.31 15.09
N ASN A 96 3.66 14.50 14.05
CA ASN A 96 3.35 13.07 14.06
C ASN A 96 4.59 12.17 14.14
N GLY A 97 5.76 12.69 14.52
CA GLY A 97 6.99 11.92 14.54
C GLY A 97 6.91 10.66 15.41
N LEU A 98 6.23 10.72 16.57
CA LEU A 98 6.01 9.54 17.41
C LEU A 98 5.15 8.49 16.69
N HIS A 99 4.03 8.92 16.12
CA HIS A 99 3.11 8.06 15.39
C HIS A 99 3.80 7.38 14.20
N VAL A 100 4.57 8.12 13.41
CA VAL A 100 5.33 7.57 12.27
C VAL A 100 6.39 6.55 12.74
N ALA A 101 7.10 6.84 13.84
CA ALA A 101 8.11 5.93 14.38
C ALA A 101 7.53 4.60 14.92
N ARG A 102 6.24 4.60 15.31
CA ARG A 102 5.52 3.43 15.80
C ARG A 102 4.64 2.76 14.76
N LEU A 103 4.40 3.39 13.61
CA LEU A 103 3.39 3.00 12.61
C LEU A 103 3.41 1.51 12.25
N SER A 104 4.59 0.93 12.03
CA SER A 104 4.78 -0.47 11.59
C SER A 104 5.29 -1.40 12.69
N LYS A 105 5.36 -0.94 13.94
CA LYS A 105 5.72 -1.79 15.08
C LYS A 105 4.50 -2.59 15.53
N GLU A 106 4.72 -3.74 16.16
CA GLU A 106 3.67 -4.49 16.86
C GLU A 106 2.98 -3.59 17.90
N GLY A 107 1.64 -3.63 17.96
CA GLY A 107 0.84 -2.71 18.77
C GLY A 107 0.82 -1.24 18.28
N GLY A 108 1.50 -0.94 17.17
CA GLY A 108 1.48 0.37 16.50
C GLY A 108 0.20 0.61 15.71
N ALA A 109 0.05 1.81 15.13
CA ALA A 109 -1.20 2.22 14.49
C ALA A 109 -1.67 1.25 13.38
N ARG A 110 -0.77 0.70 12.57
CA ARG A 110 -1.15 -0.24 11.51
C ARG A 110 -1.77 -1.52 12.06
N ASP A 111 -1.21 -2.06 13.14
CA ASP A 111 -1.70 -3.26 13.81
C ASP A 111 -3.06 -2.99 14.48
N ARG A 112 -3.19 -1.87 15.22
CA ARG A 112 -4.45 -1.44 15.83
C ARG A 112 -5.57 -1.23 14.81
N ILE A 113 -5.28 -0.55 13.70
CA ILE A 113 -6.23 -0.37 12.59
C ILE A 113 -6.65 -1.72 12.02
N THR A 114 -5.69 -2.62 11.81
CA THR A 114 -5.96 -3.97 11.29
C THR A 114 -6.89 -4.73 12.23
N GLN A 115 -6.61 -4.74 13.53
CA GLN A 115 -7.44 -5.39 14.55
C GLN A 115 -8.84 -4.79 14.62
N ALA A 116 -8.96 -3.46 14.63
CA ALA A 116 -10.25 -2.76 14.66
C ALA A 116 -11.11 -3.09 13.43
N VAL A 117 -10.50 -3.13 12.24
CA VAL A 117 -11.19 -3.50 11.00
C VAL A 117 -11.62 -4.97 11.01
N VAL A 118 -10.74 -5.89 11.45
CA VAL A 118 -11.07 -7.32 11.54
C VAL A 118 -12.21 -7.56 12.54
N GLN A 119 -12.20 -6.88 13.68
CA GLN A 119 -13.27 -6.94 14.68
C GLN A 119 -14.60 -6.42 14.11
N ALA A 120 -14.60 -5.23 13.50
CA ALA A 120 -15.80 -4.67 12.89
C ALA A 120 -16.34 -5.56 11.76
N ALA A 121 -15.45 -6.22 11.02
CA ALA A 121 -15.81 -7.19 9.98
C ALA A 121 -16.52 -8.42 10.58
N ALA A 122 -15.99 -8.96 11.69
CA ALA A 122 -16.60 -10.08 12.41
C ALA A 122 -18.00 -9.75 12.94
N GLU A 123 -18.21 -8.55 13.49
CA GLU A 123 -19.52 -8.08 13.96
C GLU A 123 -20.57 -8.03 12.86
N ARG A 124 -20.14 -7.98 11.59
CA ARG A 124 -21.00 -7.93 10.41
C ARG A 124 -21.04 -9.23 9.62
N GLY A 125 -20.51 -10.31 10.20
CA GLY A 125 -20.54 -11.66 9.61
C GLY A 125 -19.43 -11.95 8.59
N TYR A 126 -18.43 -11.07 8.47
CA TYR A 126 -17.25 -11.33 7.65
C TYR A 126 -16.15 -11.99 8.50
N ILE A 127 -15.46 -12.98 7.95
CA ILE A 127 -14.23 -13.52 8.55
C ILE A 127 -13.05 -13.00 7.74
N VAL A 128 -12.23 -12.16 8.35
CA VAL A 128 -11.11 -11.49 7.67
C VAL A 128 -9.79 -11.91 8.30
N GLU A 129 -8.89 -12.44 7.49
CA GLU A 129 -7.52 -12.77 7.89
C GLU A 129 -6.54 -11.93 7.05
N ILE A 130 -5.82 -11.00 7.66
CA ILE A 130 -4.93 -10.08 6.94
C ILE A 130 -3.49 -10.55 7.09
N GLU A 131 -2.83 -10.86 5.96
CA GLU A 131 -1.38 -11.09 5.92
C GLU A 131 -0.67 -9.79 5.52
N PRO A 132 0.12 -9.17 6.42
CA PRO A 132 0.79 -7.91 6.12
C PRO A 132 1.81 -8.07 5.02
N GLY A 133 1.76 -7.18 4.02
CA GLY A 133 2.76 -7.18 2.97
C GLY A 133 4.16 -6.85 3.49
N ARG A 134 5.11 -7.76 3.29
CA ARG A 134 6.55 -7.58 3.56
C ARG A 134 7.32 -7.50 2.24
N ALA A 135 8.36 -6.66 2.19
CA ALA A 135 9.12 -6.42 0.96
C ALA A 135 9.91 -7.66 0.47
N ASP A 136 10.09 -8.64 1.36
CA ASP A 136 10.84 -9.90 1.27
C ASP A 136 9.98 -11.15 1.52
N GLY A 137 8.67 -11.00 1.80
CA GLY A 137 7.81 -12.12 2.17
C GLY A 137 7.48 -13.03 0.99
N GLU A 138 7.69 -14.33 1.14
CA GLU A 138 7.17 -15.35 0.24
C GLU A 138 5.65 -15.52 0.43
N GLY A 139 4.90 -15.70 -0.66
CA GLY A 139 3.46 -15.97 -0.64
C GLY A 139 2.55 -14.78 -1.01
N ALA A 140 1.25 -15.06 -1.15
CA ALA A 140 0.24 -14.06 -1.50
C ALA A 140 -0.09 -13.17 -0.30
N GLN A 141 0.15 -11.87 -0.45
CA GLN A 141 -0.10 -10.84 0.56
C GLN A 141 -1.50 -10.24 0.36
N GLY A 142 -2.10 -9.69 1.42
CA GLY A 142 -3.45 -9.11 1.37
C GLY A 142 -4.38 -9.75 2.40
N ALA A 143 -5.68 -9.58 2.21
CA ALA A 143 -6.68 -10.19 3.09
C ALA A 143 -7.28 -11.45 2.47
N ARG A 144 -7.50 -12.48 3.27
CA ARG A 144 -8.47 -13.52 2.98
C ARG A 144 -9.77 -13.11 3.64
N VAL A 145 -10.88 -13.11 2.88
CA VAL A 145 -12.18 -12.64 3.36
C VAL A 145 -13.24 -13.69 3.07
N ILE A 146 -13.89 -14.19 4.11
CA ILE A 146 -15.13 -14.96 3.99
C ILE A 146 -16.28 -13.98 4.23
N CYS A 147 -17.14 -13.81 3.23
CA CYS A 147 -18.29 -12.92 3.27
C CYS A 147 -19.46 -13.58 4.03
N PRO A 148 -20.46 -12.80 4.50
CA PRO A 148 -21.63 -13.33 5.21
C PRO A 148 -22.46 -14.33 4.37
N ASP A 149 -22.39 -14.21 3.05
CA ASP A 149 -23.04 -15.11 2.08
C ASP A 149 -22.24 -16.42 1.84
N GLY A 150 -21.11 -16.61 2.53
CA GLY A 150 -20.22 -17.77 2.39
C GLY A 150 -19.20 -17.66 1.25
N ARG A 151 -19.19 -16.57 0.46
CA ARG A 151 -18.19 -16.34 -0.58
C ARG A 151 -16.81 -16.10 0.02
N VAL A 152 -15.80 -16.78 -0.48
CA VAL A 152 -14.40 -16.61 -0.05
C VAL A 152 -13.62 -15.84 -1.12
N ILE A 153 -12.94 -14.77 -0.70
CA ILE A 153 -11.99 -14.00 -1.51
C ILE A 153 -10.61 -14.26 -0.92
N GLU A 154 -9.74 -14.87 -1.72
CA GLU A 154 -8.40 -15.25 -1.29
C GLU A 154 -7.40 -14.09 -1.44
N ARG A 155 -6.31 -14.14 -0.67
CA ARG A 155 -5.24 -13.11 -0.70
C ARG A 155 -4.68 -12.97 -2.12
N GLY A 156 -4.57 -11.73 -2.60
CA GLY A 156 -4.03 -11.41 -3.92
C GLY A 156 -4.96 -11.74 -5.10
N SER A 157 -6.20 -12.17 -4.84
CA SER A 157 -7.15 -12.56 -5.90
C SER A 157 -7.83 -11.38 -6.60
N VAL A 158 -7.82 -10.18 -6.02
CA VAL A 158 -8.48 -8.99 -6.58
C VAL A 158 -7.59 -8.25 -7.57
N PHE A 159 -8.15 -7.96 -8.75
CA PHE A 159 -7.48 -7.31 -9.88
C PHE A 159 -7.57 -5.77 -9.82
N ARG A 160 -6.54 -5.06 -10.34
CA ARG A 160 -6.47 -3.58 -10.37
C ARG A 160 -5.94 -3.03 -11.73
N GLU A 161 -6.29 -1.85 -12.24
CA GLU A 161 -5.75 -1.26 -13.48
C GLU A 161 -4.36 -0.66 -13.20
N ARG A 162 -4.12 -0.18 -11.96
CA ARG A 162 -2.74 0.09 -11.48
C ARG A 162 -1.86 -1.16 -11.49
N ARG A 163 -2.42 -2.34 -11.78
CA ARG A 163 -1.65 -3.55 -12.00
C ARG A 163 -0.72 -3.42 -13.19
N ALA A 164 -0.93 -2.53 -14.17
CA ALA A 164 0.10 -2.24 -15.18
C ALA A 164 1.37 -1.66 -14.52
N GLU A 165 1.21 -0.67 -13.63
CA GLU A 165 2.31 -0.05 -12.88
C GLU A 165 2.95 -1.04 -11.89
N ILE A 166 2.14 -1.83 -11.20
CA ILE A 166 2.60 -2.83 -10.23
C ILE A 166 3.31 -3.98 -10.95
N LEU A 167 2.76 -4.48 -12.06
CA LEU A 167 3.34 -5.54 -12.88
C LEU A 167 4.66 -5.07 -13.49
N ALA A 168 4.70 -3.83 -14.02
CA ALA A 168 5.95 -3.22 -14.45
C ALA A 168 6.95 -3.12 -13.30
N ALA A 169 6.53 -2.65 -12.11
CA ALA A 169 7.42 -2.53 -10.96
C ALA A 169 7.92 -3.89 -10.42
N GLN A 170 7.06 -4.91 -10.39
CA GLN A 170 7.39 -6.27 -9.99
C GLN A 170 8.38 -6.90 -10.97
N GLU A 171 8.12 -6.76 -12.28
CA GLU A 171 8.98 -7.29 -13.32
C GLU A 171 10.35 -6.59 -13.31
N ILE A 172 10.37 -5.26 -13.19
CA ILE A 172 11.62 -4.51 -13.07
C ILE A 172 12.38 -4.92 -11.80
N LYS A 173 11.70 -5.10 -10.65
CA LYS A 173 12.36 -5.54 -9.41
C LYS A 173 12.87 -6.97 -9.53
N ARG A 174 12.17 -7.85 -10.26
CA ARG A 174 12.60 -9.22 -10.54
C ARG A 174 13.91 -9.22 -11.32
N GLU A 175 13.99 -8.41 -12.38
CA GLU A 175 15.19 -8.36 -13.23
C GLU A 175 16.35 -7.59 -12.59
N LEU A 176 16.08 -6.48 -11.91
CA LEU A 176 17.11 -5.61 -11.36
C LEU A 176 17.43 -5.87 -9.88
N GLY A 177 16.68 -6.73 -9.20
CA GLY A 177 16.77 -6.98 -7.75
C GLY A 177 16.28 -5.84 -6.85
N GLN A 178 16.15 -4.61 -7.37
CA GLN A 178 15.67 -3.42 -6.66
C GLN A 178 14.81 -2.52 -7.57
N ALA A 179 14.08 -1.59 -6.94
CA ALA A 179 13.37 -0.54 -7.67
C ALA A 179 14.36 0.46 -8.31
N PRO A 180 14.17 0.87 -9.57
CA PRO A 180 15.12 1.71 -10.29
C PRO A 180 15.25 3.10 -9.64
N LEU A 181 16.38 3.77 -9.93
CA LEU A 181 16.57 5.16 -9.52
C LEU A 181 15.49 6.05 -10.14
N THR A 182 14.91 6.91 -9.31
CA THR A 182 14.04 8.00 -9.79
C THR A 182 14.87 9.03 -10.56
N HIS A 183 14.21 9.86 -11.36
CA HIS A 183 14.85 10.95 -12.10
C HIS A 183 15.77 11.81 -11.21
N ARG A 184 15.25 12.28 -10.06
CA ARG A 184 16.03 13.09 -9.12
C ARG A 184 17.18 12.32 -8.45
N GLU A 185 16.98 11.03 -8.15
CA GLU A 185 18.06 10.21 -7.60
C GLU A 185 19.19 10.03 -8.63
N LEU A 186 18.85 9.82 -9.91
CA LEU A 186 19.84 9.66 -10.97
C LEU A 186 20.61 10.96 -11.24
N GLU A 187 19.92 12.11 -11.33
CA GLU A 187 20.57 13.42 -11.43
C GLU A 187 21.53 13.68 -10.27
N LEU A 188 21.10 13.34 -9.05
CA LEU A 188 21.92 13.48 -7.85
C LEU A 188 23.16 12.60 -7.91
N VAL A 189 22.99 11.31 -8.25
CA VAL A 189 24.10 10.33 -8.30
C VAL A 189 25.15 10.77 -9.31
N ARG A 190 24.73 11.25 -10.49
CA ARG A 190 25.65 11.76 -11.51
C ARG A 190 26.41 13.01 -11.06
N ARG A 191 25.71 13.95 -10.41
CA ARG A 191 26.33 15.20 -9.92
C ARG A 191 27.33 14.95 -8.79
N GLU A 192 27.05 13.97 -7.94
CA GLU A 192 27.82 13.66 -6.74
C GLU A 192 28.76 12.46 -6.92
N SER A 193 29.12 12.12 -8.17
CA SER A 193 30.09 11.07 -8.50
C SER A 193 31.41 11.23 -7.70
N GLY A 194 31.98 10.12 -7.25
CA GLY A 194 33.17 10.07 -6.41
C GLY A 194 32.92 10.34 -4.91
N LYS A 195 31.68 10.65 -4.50
CA LYS A 195 31.34 10.89 -3.08
C LYS A 195 30.68 9.69 -2.42
N ILE A 196 30.80 9.61 -1.10
CA ILE A 196 30.07 8.63 -0.29
C ILE A 196 28.62 9.10 -0.15
N PRO A 197 27.58 8.26 -0.41
CA PRO A 197 26.17 8.66 -0.35
C PRO A 197 25.74 9.33 0.96
N SER A 198 26.29 8.88 2.09
CA SER A 198 26.02 9.45 3.42
C SER A 198 26.51 10.89 3.61
N SER A 199 27.49 11.33 2.80
CA SER A 199 28.01 12.70 2.83
C SER A 199 27.16 13.71 2.05
N ILE A 200 26.16 13.25 1.28
CA ILE A 200 25.33 14.10 0.43
C ILE A 200 24.25 14.81 1.26
N LYS A 201 24.31 16.14 1.31
CA LYS A 201 23.35 16.97 2.06
C LYS A 201 21.97 16.99 1.40
N GLY A 202 20.91 16.99 2.21
CA GLY A 202 19.52 17.16 1.74
C GLY A 202 18.80 15.88 1.33
N VAL A 203 19.43 14.71 1.46
CA VAL A 203 18.80 13.41 1.20
C VAL A 203 18.18 12.88 2.50
N LYS A 204 16.83 12.77 2.53
CA LYS A 204 16.11 12.32 3.74
C LYS A 204 16.25 10.83 4.06
N ARG A 205 16.62 9.98 3.09
CA ARG A 205 16.73 8.52 3.22
C ARG A 205 18.01 7.99 2.55
N GLN A 206 19.15 8.35 3.13
CA GLN A 206 20.48 7.99 2.59
C GLN A 206 20.72 6.47 2.60
N ASP A 207 20.19 5.78 3.61
CA ASP A 207 20.21 4.32 3.75
C ASP A 207 19.57 3.59 2.56
N LEU A 208 18.38 4.05 2.14
CA LEU A 208 17.69 3.47 0.98
C LEU A 208 18.41 3.78 -0.33
N LEU A 209 18.96 4.98 -0.46
CA LEU A 209 19.74 5.35 -1.64
C LEU A 209 20.98 4.46 -1.74
N GLU A 210 21.77 4.34 -0.67
CA GLU A 210 22.96 3.48 -0.66
C GLU A 210 22.62 2.03 -0.99
N LYS A 211 21.54 1.48 -0.43
CA LYS A 211 21.07 0.12 -0.76
C LYS A 211 20.78 -0.06 -2.25
N LYS A 212 20.13 0.92 -2.89
CA LYS A 212 19.88 0.88 -4.35
C LYS A 212 21.19 0.96 -5.13
N LEU A 213 22.07 1.90 -4.79
CA LEU A 213 23.34 2.10 -5.50
C LEU A 213 24.21 0.85 -5.44
N ARG A 214 24.27 0.19 -4.29
CA ARG A 214 24.97 -1.08 -4.12
C ARG A 214 24.37 -2.19 -4.98
N ALA A 215 23.04 -2.31 -5.00
CA ALA A 215 22.35 -3.33 -5.80
C ALA A 215 22.57 -3.17 -7.31
N PHE A 216 22.73 -1.93 -7.78
CA PHE A 216 22.99 -1.62 -9.18
C PHE A 216 24.48 -1.55 -9.53
N GLY A 217 25.37 -1.90 -8.59
CA GLY A 217 26.81 -1.83 -8.84
C GLY A 217 27.31 -0.41 -9.11
N LEU A 218 26.63 0.62 -8.61
CA LEU A 218 26.98 2.04 -8.82
C LEU A 218 27.93 2.58 -7.75
N LEU A 219 28.39 1.71 -6.84
CA LEU A 219 29.39 2.03 -5.83
C LEU A 219 30.72 1.33 -6.16
N ASP A 220 31.83 1.99 -5.88
CA ASP A 220 33.16 1.40 -5.95
C ASP A 220 33.47 0.52 -4.72
N GLY A 221 34.67 -0.07 -4.68
CA GLY A 221 35.12 -0.90 -3.56
C GLY A 221 35.23 -0.16 -2.22
N GLU A 222 35.27 1.17 -2.24
CA GLU A 222 35.30 2.03 -1.05
C GLU A 222 33.90 2.53 -0.65
N GLY A 223 32.85 2.16 -1.39
CA GLY A 223 31.47 2.59 -1.14
C GLY A 223 31.16 4.01 -1.63
N ARG A 224 32.00 4.60 -2.49
CA ARG A 224 31.73 5.89 -3.14
C ARG A 224 30.94 5.65 -4.42
N ILE A 225 30.17 6.65 -4.84
CA ILE A 225 29.53 6.62 -6.15
C ILE A 225 30.62 6.53 -7.21
N GLN A 226 30.48 5.58 -8.14
CA GLN A 226 31.43 5.37 -9.22
C GLN A 226 31.73 6.64 -10.03
N GLY A 227 32.91 6.66 -10.64
CA GLY A 227 33.33 7.71 -11.56
C GLY A 227 32.40 7.79 -12.78
N PRO A 228 32.42 8.89 -13.55
CA PRO A 228 31.47 9.09 -14.65
C PRO A 228 31.44 7.95 -15.67
N ASN A 229 32.59 7.37 -16.02
CA ASN A 229 32.69 6.30 -17.01
C ASN A 229 32.16 4.97 -16.47
N GLU A 230 32.59 4.57 -15.27
CA GLU A 230 32.14 3.33 -14.64
C GLU A 230 30.65 3.39 -14.30
N LEU A 231 30.15 4.58 -13.92
CA LEU A 231 28.73 4.83 -13.71
C LEU A 231 27.92 4.65 -15.00
N GLU A 232 28.44 5.08 -16.14
CA GLU A 232 27.80 4.86 -17.44
C GLU A 232 27.74 3.37 -17.80
N GLU A 233 28.82 2.61 -17.58
CA GLU A 233 28.84 1.16 -17.77
C GLU A 233 27.82 0.44 -16.86
N ALA A 234 27.79 0.77 -15.57
CA ALA A 234 26.84 0.19 -14.63
C ALA A 234 25.38 0.55 -14.99
N LEU A 235 25.12 1.78 -15.47
CA LEU A 235 23.79 2.17 -15.92
C LEU A 235 23.41 1.54 -17.27
N GLN A 236 24.37 1.19 -18.14
CA GLN A 236 24.15 0.41 -19.35
C GLN A 236 23.63 -1.00 -19.00
N GLU A 237 24.16 -1.63 -17.93
CA GLU A 237 23.63 -2.91 -17.43
C GLU A 237 22.23 -2.76 -16.82
N VAL A 238 21.92 -1.63 -16.15
CA VAL A 238 20.55 -1.32 -15.70
C VAL A 238 19.60 -1.17 -16.88
N GLU A 239 20.02 -0.49 -17.96
CA GLU A 239 19.23 -0.36 -19.18
C GLU A 239 18.94 -1.73 -19.81
N ALA A 240 19.95 -2.60 -19.89
CA ALA A 240 19.80 -3.95 -20.39
C ALA A 240 18.78 -4.75 -19.57
N GLY A 241 18.81 -4.67 -18.24
CA GLY A 241 17.82 -5.31 -17.37
C GLY A 241 16.40 -4.75 -17.56
N LEU A 242 16.25 -3.43 -17.76
CA LEU A 242 14.96 -2.83 -18.11
C LEU A 242 14.46 -3.28 -19.49
N ALA A 243 15.36 -3.49 -20.45
CA ALA A 243 15.03 -4.01 -21.78
C ALA A 243 14.48 -5.44 -21.69
N VAL A 244 15.11 -6.28 -20.87
CA VAL A 244 14.64 -7.64 -20.56
C VAL A 244 13.25 -7.60 -19.92
N ALA A 245 13.04 -6.75 -18.90
CA ALA A 245 11.74 -6.58 -18.26
C ALA A 245 10.65 -6.15 -19.27
N GLN A 246 10.95 -5.19 -20.15
CA GLN A 246 10.02 -4.73 -21.18
C GLN A 246 9.60 -5.87 -22.11
N VAL A 247 10.56 -6.58 -22.73
CA VAL A 247 10.24 -7.66 -23.69
C VAL A 247 9.42 -8.74 -23.00
N SER A 248 9.72 -9.03 -21.74
CA SER A 248 8.97 -10.03 -20.97
C SER A 248 7.52 -9.64 -20.79
N LEU A 249 7.23 -8.35 -20.60
CA LEU A 249 5.87 -7.84 -20.51
C LEU A 249 5.18 -7.80 -21.90
N GLN A 250 5.91 -7.55 -22.99
CA GLN A 250 5.35 -7.60 -24.35
C GLN A 250 4.93 -9.01 -24.74
N GLU A 251 5.69 -10.02 -24.35
CA GLU A 251 5.37 -11.43 -24.64
C GLU A 251 4.16 -11.93 -23.81
N LEU A 252 3.71 -11.16 -22.81
CA LEU A 252 2.48 -11.39 -22.08
C LEU A 252 1.29 -10.67 -22.74
N GLU A 253 1.28 -10.45 -24.06
CA GLU A 253 0.21 -9.75 -24.81
C GLU A 253 -1.22 -10.23 -24.47
N ALA A 254 -1.37 -11.49 -24.07
CA ALA A 254 -2.65 -12.07 -23.62
C ALA A 254 -3.07 -11.67 -22.18
N MET A 255 -2.16 -11.14 -21.35
CA MET A 255 -2.49 -10.58 -20.04
C MET A 255 -2.98 -9.13 -20.17
N PRO A 256 -4.12 -8.79 -19.53
CA PRO A 256 -4.59 -7.41 -19.46
C PRO A 256 -3.51 -6.46 -18.94
N HIS A 257 -3.30 -5.35 -19.64
CA HIS A 257 -2.31 -4.31 -19.36
C HIS A 257 -0.84 -4.72 -19.38
N ALA A 258 -0.49 -5.93 -19.83
CA ALA A 258 0.92 -6.28 -19.99
C ALA A 258 1.59 -5.43 -21.07
N GLN A 259 0.86 -5.12 -22.15
CA GLN A 259 1.31 -4.17 -23.16
C GLN A 259 1.50 -2.75 -22.57
N GLU A 260 0.57 -2.30 -21.73
CA GLU A 260 0.69 -1.01 -21.04
C GLU A 260 1.85 -1.01 -20.02
N ALA A 261 2.06 -2.10 -19.29
CA ALA A 261 3.20 -2.30 -18.39
C ALA A 261 4.54 -2.32 -19.15
N ALA A 262 4.55 -2.95 -20.33
CA ALA A 262 5.68 -2.91 -21.24
C ALA A 262 5.95 -1.47 -21.72
N ASP A 263 4.91 -0.72 -22.09
CA ASP A 263 5.05 0.67 -22.51
C ASP A 263 5.50 1.59 -21.36
N LEU A 264 5.06 1.34 -20.13
CA LEU A 264 5.58 2.01 -18.93
C LEU A 264 7.07 1.70 -18.72
N THR A 265 7.48 0.44 -18.91
CA THR A 265 8.89 0.03 -18.80
C THR A 265 9.74 0.64 -19.91
N LYS A 266 9.22 0.68 -21.14
CA LYS A 266 9.81 1.39 -22.28
C LYS A 266 9.96 2.89 -22.00
N GLY A 267 8.97 3.51 -21.37
CA GLY A 267 9.03 4.90 -20.92
C GLY A 267 10.16 5.13 -19.93
N ARG A 268 10.39 4.22 -18.97
CA ARG A 268 11.51 4.29 -18.02
C ARG A 268 12.86 4.14 -18.72
N ARG A 269 13.00 3.23 -19.68
CA ARG A 269 14.22 3.11 -20.51
C ARG A 269 14.54 4.41 -21.23
N LYS A 270 13.54 4.99 -21.90
CA LYS A 270 13.68 6.30 -22.57
C LYS A 270 14.09 7.39 -21.58
N GLY A 271 13.49 7.43 -20.39
CA GLY A 271 13.85 8.38 -19.34
C GLY A 271 15.28 8.24 -18.82
N LEU A 272 15.80 7.00 -18.75
CA LEU A 272 17.19 6.72 -18.40
C LEU A 272 18.14 7.24 -19.49
N MET A 273 17.91 6.84 -20.75
CA MET A 273 18.74 7.27 -21.90
C MET A 273 18.69 8.79 -22.12
N ALA A 274 17.55 9.43 -21.89
CA ALA A 274 17.44 10.89 -21.99
C ALA A 274 18.28 11.62 -20.93
N GLN A 275 18.43 11.05 -19.74
CA GLN A 275 19.29 11.61 -18.70
C GLN A 275 20.75 11.26 -18.91
N VAL A 276 21.06 10.10 -19.48
CA VAL A 276 22.43 9.61 -19.71
C VAL A 276 22.60 9.25 -21.19
N PRO A 277 22.92 10.24 -22.04
CA PRO A 277 22.95 10.06 -23.50
C PRO A 277 23.99 9.04 -24.01
N ALA A 278 24.98 8.70 -23.19
CA ALA A 278 25.99 7.69 -23.51
C ALA A 278 25.43 6.25 -23.51
N ILE A 279 24.31 6.01 -22.82
CA ILE A 279 23.66 4.70 -22.79
C ILE A 279 22.94 4.44 -24.12
N THR A 280 23.19 3.27 -24.69
CA THR A 280 22.53 2.80 -25.91
C THR A 280 21.49 1.74 -25.59
N PRO A 281 20.39 1.63 -26.37
CA PRO A 281 19.37 0.63 -26.11
C PRO A 281 19.88 -0.79 -26.43
N ASP A 282 19.97 -1.65 -25.41
CA ASP A 282 20.36 -3.05 -25.58
C ASP A 282 19.14 -3.89 -25.98
N THR A 283 18.89 -3.97 -27.28
CA THR A 283 17.82 -4.80 -27.83
C THR A 283 18.19 -6.28 -27.93
N ASP A 284 19.47 -6.63 -27.85
CA ASP A 284 19.95 -7.98 -28.11
C ASP A 284 19.95 -8.87 -26.86
N LYS A 285 20.29 -8.36 -25.67
CA LYS A 285 20.05 -9.10 -24.40
C LYS A 285 18.55 -9.33 -24.15
N ALA A 286 17.70 -8.38 -24.51
CA ALA A 286 16.24 -8.52 -24.42
C ALA A 286 15.67 -9.64 -25.33
N ARG A 287 16.34 -9.94 -26.45
CA ARG A 287 15.96 -11.00 -27.40
C ARG A 287 16.24 -12.43 -26.92
N ILE A 288 17.07 -12.60 -25.88
CA ILE A 288 17.53 -13.91 -25.40
C ILE A 288 16.68 -14.42 -24.22
N ARG A 289 15.76 -13.60 -23.66
CA ARG A 289 14.82 -14.11 -22.67
C ARG A 289 13.82 -15.08 -23.29
N TRP A 290 13.53 -16.12 -22.53
CA TRP A 290 12.80 -17.31 -22.95
C TRP A 290 11.34 -17.01 -23.33
N THR A 291 10.92 -17.37 -24.55
CA THR A 291 9.55 -17.15 -25.06
C THR A 291 8.82 -18.47 -25.32
N ALA A 292 7.51 -18.39 -25.50
CA ALA A 292 6.67 -19.52 -25.90
C ALA A 292 7.02 -20.09 -27.28
N SER A 293 7.42 -19.22 -28.20
CA SER A 293 7.91 -19.63 -29.52
C SER A 293 9.19 -20.47 -29.40
N TYR A 294 9.98 -20.27 -28.35
CA TYR A 294 11.16 -21.10 -28.08
C TYR A 294 10.78 -22.47 -27.52
N ASP A 295 9.77 -22.54 -26.63
CA ASP A 295 9.23 -23.83 -26.15
C ASP A 295 8.67 -24.66 -27.32
N GLN A 296 7.93 -24.04 -28.25
CA GLN A 296 7.44 -24.72 -29.46
C GLN A 296 8.58 -25.22 -30.37
N VAL A 297 9.61 -24.40 -30.56
CA VAL A 297 10.80 -24.79 -31.33
C VAL A 297 11.55 -25.93 -30.64
N LEU A 298 11.65 -25.93 -29.31
CA LEU A 298 12.26 -27.04 -28.57
C LEU A 298 11.47 -28.35 -28.75
N GLU A 299 10.15 -28.31 -28.61
CA GLU A 299 9.30 -29.50 -28.82
C GLU A 299 9.39 -29.99 -30.27
N LEU A 300 9.46 -29.08 -31.25
CA LEU A 300 9.67 -29.42 -32.66
C LEU A 300 11.03 -30.10 -32.89
N VAL A 301 12.11 -29.60 -32.28
CA VAL A 301 13.43 -30.24 -32.35
C VAL A 301 13.42 -31.58 -31.59
N ALA A 302 12.75 -31.66 -30.44
CA ALA A 302 12.60 -32.89 -29.66
C ALA A 302 11.87 -34.00 -30.43
N ALA A 303 10.88 -33.64 -31.24
CA ALA A 303 10.16 -34.55 -32.11
C ALA A 303 11.00 -35.09 -33.28
N ASN A 304 12.18 -34.51 -33.55
CA ASN A 304 13.10 -34.90 -34.61
C ASN A 304 14.47 -35.25 -34.03
N PRO A 305 14.61 -36.40 -33.34
CA PRO A 305 15.83 -36.76 -32.61
C PRO A 305 17.06 -36.92 -33.52
N GLU A 306 16.87 -37.23 -34.80
CA GLU A 306 17.96 -37.29 -35.80
C GLU A 306 18.40 -35.90 -36.31
N GLY A 307 17.72 -34.83 -35.90
CA GLY A 307 18.02 -33.45 -36.27
C GLY A 307 16.91 -32.81 -37.10
N LEU A 308 16.55 -31.57 -36.75
CA LEU A 308 15.53 -30.79 -37.45
C LEU A 308 16.15 -29.98 -38.59
N GLY A 309 15.74 -30.27 -39.82
CA GLY A 309 16.10 -29.50 -41.01
C GLY A 309 15.31 -28.20 -41.16
N THR A 310 15.87 -27.22 -41.86
CA THR A 310 15.29 -25.87 -41.99
C THR A 310 14.59 -25.57 -43.32
N ALA A 311 14.70 -26.45 -44.32
CA ALA A 311 14.25 -26.18 -45.69
C ALA A 311 12.74 -25.90 -45.80
N HIS A 312 11.94 -26.52 -44.93
CA HIS A 312 10.47 -26.44 -44.96
C HIS A 312 9.88 -25.53 -43.89
N LEU A 313 10.72 -24.86 -43.09
CA LEU A 313 10.27 -24.04 -41.97
C LEU A 313 10.08 -22.58 -42.39
N ASP A 314 9.07 -21.93 -41.80
CA ASP A 314 8.84 -20.50 -42.03
C ASP A 314 10.02 -19.64 -41.54
N LYS A 315 10.02 -18.35 -41.91
CA LYS A 315 11.12 -17.44 -41.53
C LYS A 315 11.22 -17.27 -40.01
N LYS A 316 10.08 -17.13 -39.32
CA LYS A 316 10.04 -16.89 -37.86
C LYS A 316 10.65 -18.05 -37.08
N THR A 317 10.31 -19.28 -37.44
CA THR A 317 10.83 -20.52 -36.84
C THR A 317 12.33 -20.67 -37.09
N ARG A 318 12.79 -20.41 -38.33
CA ARG A 318 14.22 -20.41 -38.66
C ARG A 318 15.01 -19.37 -37.88
N ASP A 319 14.47 -18.15 -37.74
CA ASP A 319 15.09 -17.09 -36.95
C ASP A 319 15.19 -17.51 -35.47
N ASN A 320 14.17 -18.17 -34.92
CA ASN A 320 14.19 -18.69 -33.56
C ASN A 320 15.19 -19.85 -33.37
N LEU A 321 15.28 -20.79 -34.30
CA LEU A 321 16.31 -21.85 -34.30
C LEU A 321 17.72 -21.26 -34.28
N SER A 322 17.96 -20.25 -35.12
CA SER A 322 19.25 -19.54 -35.17
C SER A 322 19.57 -18.80 -33.87
N LYS A 323 18.57 -18.15 -33.25
CA LYS A 323 18.73 -17.50 -31.94
C LYS A 323 19.03 -18.51 -30.83
N LEU A 324 18.28 -19.61 -30.75
CA LEU A 324 18.47 -20.63 -29.72
C LEU A 324 19.80 -21.39 -29.87
N LYS A 325 20.29 -21.57 -31.10
CA LYS A 325 21.64 -22.09 -31.35
C LYS A 325 22.70 -21.11 -30.83
N ARG A 326 22.59 -19.81 -31.12
CA ARG A 326 23.53 -18.79 -30.61
C ARG A 326 23.54 -18.72 -29.08
N ALA A 327 22.41 -19.03 -28.44
CA ALA A 327 22.28 -19.09 -26.98
C ALA A 327 22.77 -20.42 -26.35
N GLY A 328 23.29 -21.36 -27.14
CA GLY A 328 23.77 -22.66 -26.64
C GLY A 328 22.67 -23.63 -26.19
N ILE A 329 21.42 -23.32 -26.50
CA ILE A 329 20.24 -24.15 -26.18
C ILE A 329 20.07 -25.28 -27.20
N LEU A 330 20.38 -24.98 -28.46
CA LEU A 330 20.41 -25.96 -29.55
C LEU A 330 21.85 -26.16 -30.03
N ALA A 331 22.18 -27.39 -30.37
CA ALA A 331 23.33 -27.69 -31.20
C ALA A 331 22.92 -27.58 -32.67
N GLY A 332 23.88 -27.31 -33.56
CA GLY A 332 23.58 -27.33 -34.98
C GLY A 332 24.76 -27.73 -35.83
N GLU A 333 24.53 -28.71 -36.71
CA GLU A 333 25.49 -29.32 -37.61
C GLU A 333 25.09 -29.06 -39.07
N LYS A 334 26.07 -28.93 -39.97
CA LYS A 334 25.81 -28.79 -41.41
C LYS A 334 25.85 -30.17 -42.06
N GLN A 335 24.74 -30.59 -42.65
CA GLN A 335 24.66 -31.83 -43.43
C GLN A 335 24.07 -31.50 -44.81
N GLY A 336 24.77 -31.88 -45.89
CA GLY A 336 24.31 -31.60 -47.26
C GLY A 336 24.09 -30.12 -47.60
N GLY A 337 24.81 -29.20 -46.94
CA GLY A 337 24.67 -27.74 -47.13
C GLY A 337 23.54 -27.08 -46.34
N LEU A 338 22.73 -27.86 -45.63
CA LEU A 338 21.65 -27.37 -44.76
C LEU A 338 22.03 -27.53 -43.28
N MET A 339 21.54 -26.62 -42.44
CA MET A 339 21.68 -26.71 -40.99
C MET A 339 20.64 -27.68 -40.42
N LEU A 340 21.11 -28.68 -39.69
CA LEU A 340 20.32 -29.54 -38.82
C LEU A 340 20.50 -29.07 -37.37
N TYR A 341 19.39 -29.00 -36.63
CA TYR A 341 19.38 -28.57 -35.23
C TYR A 341 19.01 -29.74 -34.31
N THR A 342 19.74 -29.91 -33.22
CA THR A 342 19.44 -30.89 -32.15
C THR A 342 19.43 -30.20 -30.79
N LEU A 343 18.83 -30.83 -29.78
CA LEU A 343 18.80 -30.28 -28.42
C LEU A 343 20.19 -30.41 -27.77
N ALA A 344 20.71 -29.31 -27.23
CA ALA A 344 21.84 -29.38 -26.31
C ALA A 344 21.35 -29.78 -24.89
N SER A 345 22.29 -30.06 -23.97
CA SER A 345 21.97 -30.37 -22.57
C SER A 345 21.11 -29.29 -21.90
N ALA A 346 21.41 -28.01 -22.15
CA ALA A 346 20.61 -26.87 -21.67
C ALA A 346 19.20 -26.84 -22.29
N GLY A 347 19.05 -27.23 -23.55
CA GLY A 347 17.77 -27.36 -24.24
C GLY A 347 16.90 -28.47 -23.65
N LEU A 348 17.48 -29.64 -23.36
CA LEU A 348 16.78 -30.76 -22.70
C LEU A 348 16.24 -30.38 -21.33
N ALA A 349 17.08 -29.78 -20.46
CA ALA A 349 16.66 -29.36 -19.13
C ALA A 349 15.52 -28.32 -19.19
N ARG A 350 15.54 -27.43 -20.18
CA ARG A 350 14.48 -26.43 -20.36
C ARG A 350 13.20 -27.05 -20.94
N LEU A 351 13.32 -28.01 -21.85
CA LEU A 351 12.18 -28.79 -22.37
C LEU A 351 11.45 -29.50 -21.23
N GLU A 352 12.18 -30.18 -20.35
CA GLU A 352 11.59 -30.88 -19.20
C GLU A 352 10.92 -29.95 -18.19
N LYS A 353 11.54 -28.80 -17.91
CA LYS A 353 10.89 -27.73 -17.12
C LYS A 353 9.61 -27.26 -17.81
N GLY A 354 9.65 -27.10 -19.12
CA GLY A 354 8.50 -26.75 -19.96
C GLY A 354 7.33 -27.73 -19.82
N ARG A 355 7.61 -29.02 -19.90
CA ARG A 355 6.59 -30.06 -19.74
C ARG A 355 5.98 -30.05 -18.33
N ARG A 356 6.79 -29.80 -17.29
CA ARG A 356 6.31 -29.73 -15.90
C ARG A 356 5.36 -28.57 -15.66
N ASP A 357 5.70 -27.34 -16.04
CA ASP A 357 4.76 -26.23 -15.81
C ASP A 357 3.54 -26.31 -16.74
N GLN A 358 3.62 -27.03 -17.88
CA GLN A 358 2.44 -27.30 -18.72
C GLN A 358 1.48 -28.25 -18.03
N ALA A 359 1.98 -29.34 -17.44
CA ALA A 359 1.18 -30.27 -16.66
C ALA A 359 0.50 -29.60 -15.46
N GLN A 360 1.20 -28.70 -14.77
CA GLN A 360 0.59 -27.91 -13.69
C GLN A 360 -0.53 -27.01 -14.19
N THR A 361 -0.41 -26.45 -15.39
CA THR A 361 -1.43 -25.56 -15.92
C THR A 361 -2.66 -26.30 -16.44
N VAL A 362 -2.48 -27.46 -17.09
CA VAL A 362 -3.59 -28.35 -17.47
C VAL A 362 -4.46 -28.64 -16.25
N LYS A 363 -3.83 -29.00 -15.13
CA LYS A 363 -4.51 -29.26 -13.86
C LYS A 363 -5.30 -28.05 -13.34
N ALA A 364 -4.79 -26.83 -13.54
CA ALA A 364 -5.48 -25.60 -13.16
C ALA A 364 -6.71 -25.32 -14.04
N VAL A 365 -6.60 -25.52 -15.36
CA VAL A 365 -7.72 -25.38 -16.30
C VAL A 365 -8.83 -26.37 -15.95
N GLU A 366 -8.49 -27.65 -15.79
CA GLU A 366 -9.43 -28.72 -15.43
C GLU A 366 -10.19 -28.38 -14.14
N SER A 367 -9.48 -27.87 -13.13
CA SER A 367 -10.09 -27.46 -11.85
C SER A 367 -11.07 -26.30 -12.00
N ILE A 368 -10.73 -25.27 -12.80
CA ILE A 368 -11.60 -24.11 -13.03
C ILE A 368 -12.86 -24.50 -13.80
N VAL A 369 -12.72 -25.36 -14.82
CA VAL A 369 -13.83 -25.85 -15.64
C VAL A 369 -14.75 -26.75 -14.81
N ALA A 370 -14.21 -27.67 -14.03
CA ALA A 370 -15.01 -28.55 -13.15
C ALA A 370 -15.82 -27.75 -12.13
N ALA A 371 -15.20 -26.77 -11.46
CA ALA A 371 -15.87 -25.91 -10.47
C ALA A 371 -16.95 -25.00 -11.08
N ALA A 372 -16.89 -24.73 -12.38
CA ALA A 372 -17.90 -23.97 -13.11
C ALA A 372 -19.10 -24.82 -13.54
N VAL A 373 -18.85 -26.04 -14.02
CA VAL A 373 -19.89 -26.99 -14.45
C VAL A 373 -20.77 -27.45 -13.29
N GLU A 374 -20.17 -27.71 -12.12
CA GLU A 374 -20.92 -28.16 -10.92
C GLU A 374 -21.84 -27.08 -10.31
N ARG A 375 -21.66 -25.80 -10.66
CA ARG A 375 -22.33 -24.65 -10.03
C ARG A 375 -23.24 -23.85 -10.95
N THR A 376 -23.58 -24.35 -12.14
CA THR A 376 -24.41 -23.64 -13.15
C THR A 376 -23.94 -22.20 -13.41
N VAL A 377 -22.64 -22.02 -13.61
CA VAL A 377 -22.04 -20.72 -13.93
C VAL A 377 -22.16 -20.46 -15.43
N SER A 378 -22.59 -19.25 -15.80
CA SER A 378 -22.77 -18.89 -17.22
C SER A 378 -21.43 -18.80 -17.99
N PRO A 379 -21.39 -19.12 -19.29
CA PRO A 379 -20.13 -19.25 -20.06
C PRO A 379 -19.26 -17.99 -20.08
N ASP A 380 -19.88 -16.81 -20.08
CA ASP A 380 -19.24 -15.50 -19.97
C ASP A 380 -18.46 -15.29 -18.66
N ARG A 381 -18.94 -15.88 -17.55
CA ARG A 381 -18.25 -15.88 -16.24
C ARG A 381 -17.15 -16.93 -16.16
N VAL A 382 -17.34 -18.10 -16.79
CA VAL A 382 -16.28 -19.13 -16.91
C VAL A 382 -15.11 -18.54 -17.69
N ARG A 383 -15.39 -17.83 -18.79
CA ARG A 383 -14.39 -17.09 -19.56
C ARG A 383 -13.68 -16.04 -18.72
N GLY A 384 -14.40 -15.21 -17.97
CA GLY A 384 -13.79 -14.22 -17.07
C GLY A 384 -12.87 -14.81 -16.00
N ARG A 385 -13.20 -16.01 -15.47
CA ARG A 385 -12.36 -16.73 -14.49
C ARG A 385 -11.09 -17.31 -15.11
N LEU A 386 -11.19 -17.92 -16.29
CA LEU A 386 -10.03 -18.40 -17.04
C LEU A 386 -9.08 -17.22 -17.35
N GLU A 387 -9.62 -16.12 -17.86
CA GLU A 387 -8.84 -14.92 -18.18
C GLU A 387 -8.18 -14.31 -16.93
N SER A 388 -8.83 -14.37 -15.76
CA SER A 388 -8.27 -13.95 -14.47
C SER A 388 -7.10 -14.83 -13.98
N ALA A 389 -7.09 -16.12 -14.36
CA ALA A 389 -5.98 -17.03 -14.12
C ALA A 389 -4.83 -16.86 -15.15
N GLY A 390 -4.94 -15.88 -16.06
CA GLY A 390 -4.00 -15.68 -17.16
C GLY A 390 -4.17 -16.72 -18.28
N ILE A 391 -5.36 -17.31 -18.41
CA ILE A 391 -5.68 -18.37 -19.36
C ILE A 391 -6.75 -17.86 -20.33
N GLN A 392 -6.38 -17.63 -21.57
CA GLN A 392 -7.30 -17.23 -22.62
C GLN A 392 -7.96 -18.45 -23.24
N ALA A 393 -9.29 -18.48 -23.28
CA ALA A 393 -10.02 -19.48 -24.07
C ALA A 393 -10.03 -19.08 -25.55
N VAL A 394 -9.67 -20.00 -26.44
CA VAL A 394 -9.72 -19.84 -27.90
C VAL A 394 -10.66 -20.89 -28.47
N PRO A 395 -11.99 -20.63 -28.47
CA PRO A 395 -13.00 -21.62 -28.79
C PRO A 395 -12.87 -22.18 -30.21
N GLU A 396 -12.61 -21.31 -31.19
CA GLU A 396 -12.42 -21.72 -32.59
C GLU A 396 -11.26 -22.70 -32.80
N ALA A 397 -10.26 -22.69 -31.92
CA ALA A 397 -9.10 -23.57 -31.99
C ALA A 397 -9.17 -24.73 -30.97
N GLY A 398 -10.27 -24.85 -30.21
CA GLY A 398 -10.46 -25.89 -29.19
C GLY A 398 -9.35 -25.91 -28.13
N ARG A 399 -8.79 -24.74 -27.79
CA ARG A 399 -7.61 -24.65 -26.92
C ARG A 399 -7.67 -23.50 -25.92
N PHE A 400 -6.89 -23.64 -24.85
CA PHE A 400 -6.63 -22.61 -23.86
C PHE A 400 -5.18 -22.13 -23.99
N GLU A 401 -4.94 -20.82 -23.92
CA GLU A 401 -3.62 -20.21 -24.05
C GLU A 401 -3.22 -19.55 -22.74
N ILE A 402 -2.01 -19.84 -22.26
CA ILE A 402 -1.54 -19.43 -20.93
C ILE A 402 -0.55 -18.28 -21.08
N GLY A 403 -0.94 -17.08 -20.68
CA GLY A 403 -0.19 -15.84 -20.92
C GLY A 403 1.24 -15.88 -20.36
N ALA A 404 1.46 -16.41 -19.16
CA ALA A 404 2.77 -16.39 -18.49
C ALA A 404 3.86 -17.27 -19.13
N ALA A 405 3.49 -18.21 -20.01
CA ALA A 405 4.41 -19.16 -20.64
C ALA A 405 4.17 -19.36 -22.15
N GLY A 406 3.17 -18.67 -22.72
CA GLY A 406 2.56 -18.89 -24.05
C GLY A 406 2.36 -20.36 -24.42
N ARG A 407 1.99 -21.16 -23.42
CA ARG A 407 1.68 -22.58 -23.62
C ARG A 407 0.21 -22.72 -23.98
N THR A 408 -0.06 -23.68 -24.84
CA THR A 408 -1.41 -24.01 -25.29
C THR A 408 -1.82 -25.36 -24.70
N VAL A 409 -3.01 -25.42 -24.11
CA VAL A 409 -3.70 -26.66 -23.78
C VAL A 409 -4.76 -26.88 -24.84
N THR A 410 -4.48 -27.77 -25.79
CA THR A 410 -5.46 -28.16 -26.80
C THR A 410 -6.27 -29.32 -26.25
N ASP A 411 -7.50 -29.03 -25.83
CA ASP A 411 -8.44 -30.03 -25.34
C ASP A 411 -9.86 -29.62 -25.76
N PRO A 412 -10.31 -30.06 -26.95
CA PRO A 412 -11.62 -29.69 -27.49
C PRO A 412 -12.79 -30.16 -26.63
N GLU A 413 -12.65 -31.30 -25.92
CA GLU A 413 -13.69 -31.83 -25.04
C GLU A 413 -13.82 -30.97 -23.78
N LEU A 414 -12.69 -30.58 -23.19
CA LEU A 414 -12.67 -29.67 -22.05
C LEU A 414 -13.16 -28.27 -22.44
N MET A 415 -12.82 -27.78 -23.63
CA MET A 415 -13.36 -26.53 -24.17
C MET A 415 -14.88 -26.61 -24.36
N ALA A 416 -15.40 -27.70 -24.92
CA ALA A 416 -16.83 -27.90 -25.11
C ALA A 416 -17.60 -27.86 -23.78
N LYS A 417 -17.03 -28.41 -22.70
CA LYS A 417 -17.62 -28.38 -21.35
C LYS A 417 -17.78 -26.96 -20.78
N THR A 418 -17.04 -25.98 -21.27
CA THR A 418 -17.18 -24.57 -20.83
C THR A 418 -18.36 -23.85 -21.46
N ALA A 419 -18.88 -24.37 -22.58
CA ALA A 419 -19.88 -23.72 -23.44
C ALA A 419 -19.48 -22.29 -23.92
N ILE A 420 -18.19 -21.94 -23.87
CA ILE A 420 -17.67 -20.67 -24.40
C ILE A 420 -17.61 -20.77 -25.93
N GLN A 421 -18.16 -19.77 -26.62
CA GLN A 421 -18.17 -19.66 -28.08
C GLN A 421 -17.39 -18.43 -28.56
N THR A 422 -17.04 -18.41 -29.83
CA THR A 422 -16.46 -17.22 -30.48
C THR A 422 -17.43 -16.04 -30.31
N GLY A 423 -16.98 -14.97 -29.66
CA GLY A 423 -17.81 -13.81 -29.32
C GLY A 423 -18.51 -13.85 -27.96
N THR A 424 -18.40 -14.93 -27.17
CA THR A 424 -18.86 -14.93 -25.77
C THR A 424 -18.16 -13.80 -25.01
N PRO A 425 -18.89 -12.79 -24.50
CA PRO A 425 -18.25 -11.67 -23.81
C PRO A 425 -17.54 -12.18 -22.56
N SER A 426 -16.37 -11.62 -22.28
CA SER A 426 -15.78 -11.79 -20.95
C SER A 426 -16.57 -10.91 -19.98
N ALA A 427 -17.40 -11.54 -19.16
CA ALA A 427 -18.14 -10.84 -18.13
C ALA A 427 -17.32 -10.88 -16.83
N PRO A 428 -16.75 -9.75 -16.40
CA PRO A 428 -16.45 -9.60 -14.99
C PRO A 428 -17.77 -9.69 -14.22
N ASP A 429 -17.76 -10.34 -13.06
CA ASP A 429 -18.95 -10.45 -12.19
C ASP A 429 -19.37 -9.03 -11.70
N ARG A 430 -20.13 -8.28 -12.51
CA ARG A 430 -20.48 -6.85 -12.31
C ARG A 430 -21.91 -6.67 -11.77
N ALA A 431 -22.05 -5.76 -10.80
CA ALA A 431 -23.23 -5.59 -9.95
C ALA A 431 -24.00 -4.25 -10.17
N TRP A 432 -25.19 -4.19 -9.57
CA TRP A 432 -26.29 -3.21 -9.66
C TRP A 432 -25.96 -1.76 -9.20
N TRP A 433 -24.81 -1.51 -8.58
CA TRP A 433 -24.38 -0.21 -8.02
C TRP A 433 -24.24 0.92 -9.05
N LYS A 434 -24.01 0.60 -10.33
CA LYS A 434 -23.99 1.57 -11.43
C LYS A 434 -25.33 2.29 -11.60
N ARG A 435 -26.44 1.59 -11.29
CA ARG A 435 -27.81 2.14 -11.29
C ARG A 435 -28.05 3.10 -10.11
N LEU A 436 -27.40 2.85 -8.97
CA LEU A 436 -27.50 3.67 -7.77
C LEU A 436 -26.68 4.97 -7.89
N TRP A 437 -25.52 4.91 -8.55
CA TRP A 437 -24.66 6.08 -8.82
C TRP A 437 -25.33 7.09 -9.76
N ASP A 438 -26.03 6.63 -10.79
CA ASP A 438 -26.79 7.48 -11.71
C ASP A 438 -28.01 8.15 -11.05
N MET A 439 -28.57 7.53 -9.99
CA MET A 439 -29.68 8.10 -9.20
C MET A 439 -29.24 9.16 -8.18
N ARG A 440 -27.98 9.20 -7.73
CA ARG A 440 -27.48 10.16 -6.72
C ARG A 440 -27.11 11.54 -7.28
N ARG A 441 -27.45 11.84 -8.54
CA ARG A 441 -27.12 13.10 -9.25
C ARG A 441 -28.03 14.29 -8.96
N GLU A 442 -28.76 14.32 -7.86
CA GLU A 442 -29.32 15.57 -7.34
C GLU A 442 -28.31 16.21 -6.38
N LEU A 443 -27.35 16.95 -6.96
CA LEU A 443 -26.45 17.83 -6.21
C LEU A 443 -27.29 18.89 -5.47
N PRO A 444 -27.08 19.08 -4.15
CA PRO A 444 -27.72 20.17 -3.42
C PRO A 444 -27.50 21.51 -4.13
N ASP A 445 -28.58 22.26 -4.33
CA ASP A 445 -28.64 23.45 -5.18
C ASP A 445 -27.57 24.52 -4.85
N ILE A 446 -27.12 24.54 -3.60
CA ILE A 446 -26.03 25.38 -3.09
C ILE A 446 -24.67 25.02 -3.71
N LEU A 447 -24.35 23.73 -3.86
CA LEU A 447 -23.10 23.27 -4.50
C LEU A 447 -23.16 23.48 -6.01
N ARG A 448 -24.34 23.32 -6.61
CA ARG A 448 -24.57 23.55 -8.04
C ARG A 448 -24.34 25.03 -8.41
N ARG A 449 -24.80 25.98 -7.58
CA ARG A 449 -24.62 27.43 -7.81
C ARG A 449 -23.19 27.90 -7.51
N ALA A 450 -22.53 27.34 -6.49
CA ALA A 450 -21.16 27.69 -6.13
C ALA A 450 -20.12 27.24 -7.18
N ILE A 451 -20.35 26.10 -7.83
CA ILE A 451 -19.46 25.57 -8.87
C ILE A 451 -19.67 26.31 -10.21
N LEU A 452 -20.89 26.76 -10.50
CA LEU A 452 -21.22 27.43 -11.77
C LEU A 452 -20.97 28.95 -11.75
N SER A 453 -20.82 29.60 -10.60
CA SER A 453 -20.54 31.06 -10.51
C SER A 453 -19.69 31.46 -9.28
N PRO A 454 -18.41 31.00 -9.21
CA PRO A 454 -17.55 31.16 -8.03
C PRO A 454 -17.20 32.61 -7.65
N ALA A 455 -17.20 33.54 -8.61
CA ALA A 455 -16.84 34.95 -8.38
C ALA A 455 -17.90 35.76 -7.62
N GLU A 456 -19.18 35.34 -7.67
CA GLU A 456 -20.29 36.04 -7.04
C GLU A 456 -20.43 35.68 -5.54
N TRP A 457 -20.04 34.46 -5.17
CA TRP A 457 -20.16 33.93 -3.80
C TRP A 457 -18.98 34.26 -2.88
N ALA A 458 -17.79 34.49 -3.42
CA ALA A 458 -16.62 34.92 -2.65
C ALA A 458 -16.88 36.23 -1.87
N ARG A 459 -17.73 37.13 -2.40
CA ARG A 459 -18.11 38.39 -1.73
C ARG A 459 -19.20 38.23 -0.65
N ARG A 460 -20.03 37.18 -0.71
CA ARG A 460 -21.11 36.95 0.27
C ARG A 460 -20.63 36.15 1.49
N TRP A 461 -19.66 35.25 1.32
CA TRP A 461 -19.06 34.51 2.43
C TRP A 461 -18.23 35.38 3.38
N SER A 462 -17.69 36.51 2.92
CA SER A 462 -16.76 37.30 3.73
C SER A 462 -17.42 38.14 4.83
N HIS A 463 -18.75 38.26 4.88
CA HIS A 463 -19.40 39.16 5.85
C HIS A 463 -20.46 38.46 6.73
N ALA A 464 -21.45 37.76 6.14
CA ALA A 464 -22.57 37.20 6.90
C ALA A 464 -22.19 35.94 7.71
N ALA A 465 -21.52 34.97 7.07
CA ALA A 465 -21.08 33.74 7.74
C ALA A 465 -19.98 34.00 8.79
N GLY A 466 -19.14 35.03 8.55
CA GLY A 466 -18.15 35.49 9.53
C GLY A 466 -18.78 36.15 10.75
N GLN A 467 -19.86 36.93 10.57
CA GLN A 467 -20.60 37.54 11.67
C GLN A 467 -21.40 36.51 12.48
N GLU A 468 -22.07 35.56 11.82
CA GLU A 468 -22.83 34.51 12.49
C GLU A 468 -21.92 33.58 13.32
N ALA A 469 -20.73 33.24 12.78
CA ALA A 469 -19.71 32.48 13.53
C ALA A 469 -19.11 33.30 14.68
N ALA A 470 -18.89 34.61 14.50
CA ALA A 470 -18.41 35.49 15.55
C ALA A 470 -19.45 35.71 16.66
N ASP A 471 -20.74 35.74 16.32
CA ASP A 471 -21.84 35.87 17.27
C ASP A 471 -22.06 34.58 18.05
N LEU A 472 -21.97 33.42 17.39
CA LEU A 472 -22.00 32.11 18.05
C LEU A 472 -20.80 31.93 19.00
N ALA A 473 -19.61 32.33 18.58
CA ALA A 473 -18.41 32.27 19.42
C ALA A 473 -18.50 33.24 20.62
N ARG A 474 -19.02 34.46 20.43
CA ARG A 474 -19.26 35.41 21.52
C ARG A 474 -20.31 34.91 22.51
N HIS A 475 -21.38 34.29 22.01
CA HIS A 475 -22.40 33.69 22.87
C HIS A 475 -21.85 32.52 23.69
N GLN A 476 -21.07 31.63 23.06
CA GLN A 476 -20.41 30.52 23.76
C GLN A 476 -19.40 31.01 24.81
N ASP A 477 -18.64 32.07 24.52
CA ASP A 477 -17.72 32.67 25.50
C ASP A 477 -18.46 33.33 26.68
N GLN A 478 -19.60 33.99 26.42
CA GLN A 478 -20.46 34.53 27.49
C GLN A 478 -21.04 33.44 28.39
N VAL A 479 -21.53 32.34 27.81
CA VAL A 479 -22.03 31.19 28.58
C VAL A 479 -20.90 30.60 29.44
N ARG A 480 -19.72 30.38 28.85
CA ARG A 480 -18.58 29.79 29.55
C ARG A 480 -18.05 30.70 30.68
N ARG A 481 -18.06 32.02 30.50
CA ARG A 481 -17.73 32.98 31.58
C ARG A 481 -18.79 33.02 32.68
N GLY A 482 -20.07 32.90 32.31
CA GLY A 482 -21.17 32.79 33.28
C GLY A 482 -21.06 31.52 34.14
N GLU A 483 -20.76 30.38 33.52
CA GLU A 483 -20.52 29.12 34.22
C GLU A 483 -19.29 29.17 35.13
N LEU A 484 -18.20 29.81 34.67
CA LEU A 484 -17.00 30.00 35.48
C LEU A 484 -17.29 30.90 36.69
N ALA A 485 -17.99 32.02 36.50
CA ALA A 485 -18.37 32.92 37.60
C ALA A 485 -19.28 32.23 38.62
N ALA A 486 -20.23 31.40 38.15
CA ALA A 486 -21.10 30.60 39.01
C ALA A 486 -20.31 29.56 39.83
N ARG A 487 -19.32 28.89 39.22
CA ARG A 487 -18.43 27.96 39.92
C ARG A 487 -17.56 28.66 40.95
N THR A 488 -16.94 29.78 40.61
CA THR A 488 -16.11 30.55 41.55
C THR A 488 -16.95 31.09 42.71
N ALA A 489 -18.19 31.54 42.46
CA ALA A 489 -19.10 31.96 43.53
C ALA A 489 -19.52 30.79 44.44
N ALA A 490 -19.77 29.61 43.88
CA ALA A 490 -20.08 28.41 44.65
C ALA A 490 -18.87 27.97 45.53
N GLU A 491 -17.67 28.01 44.99
CA GLU A 491 -16.44 27.70 45.73
C GLU A 491 -16.17 28.71 46.85
N ALA A 492 -16.38 30.01 46.59
CA ALA A 492 -16.29 31.05 47.62
C ALA A 492 -17.32 30.86 48.74
N ALA A 493 -18.57 30.49 48.40
CA ALA A 493 -19.61 30.20 49.38
C ALA A 493 -19.27 28.98 50.26
N VAL A 494 -18.66 27.93 49.67
CA VAL A 494 -18.16 26.76 50.42
C VAL A 494 -16.99 27.15 51.34
N ALA A 495 -16.08 27.99 50.87
CA ALA A 495 -14.95 28.47 51.69
C ALA A 495 -15.42 29.32 52.88
N GLU A 496 -16.38 30.23 52.65
CA GLU A 496 -16.97 31.07 53.71
C GLU A 496 -17.75 30.23 54.74
N ARG A 497 -18.45 29.19 54.29
CA ARG A 497 -19.13 28.24 55.19
C ARG A 497 -18.14 27.48 56.06
N LYS A 498 -17.05 26.96 55.48
CA LYS A 498 -15.96 26.31 56.23
C LYS A 498 -15.32 27.25 57.23
N LYS A 499 -15.12 28.53 56.86
CA LYS A 499 -14.58 29.55 57.76
C LYS A 499 -15.49 29.77 58.97
N LYS A 500 -16.81 29.92 58.76
CA LYS A 500 -17.79 30.07 59.84
C LYS A 500 -17.89 28.82 60.72
N GLU A 501 -17.79 27.63 60.14
CA GLU A 501 -17.75 26.37 60.89
C GLU A 501 -16.50 26.28 61.77
N MET A 502 -15.33 26.72 61.29
CA MET A 502 -14.10 26.80 62.09
C MET A 502 -14.18 27.87 63.18
N GLU A 503 -14.74 29.03 62.90
CA GLU A 503 -14.94 30.09 63.90
C GLU A 503 -15.94 29.66 65.00
N ALA A 504 -17.03 28.98 64.64
CA ALA A 504 -17.98 28.42 65.61
C ALA A 504 -17.33 27.31 66.47
N ALA A 505 -16.48 26.47 65.87
CA ALA A 505 -15.70 25.47 66.60
C ALA A 505 -14.68 26.12 67.56
N ALA A 506 -14.04 27.23 67.16
CA ALA A 506 -13.13 27.99 68.01
C ALA A 506 -13.86 28.66 69.19
N VAL A 507 -15.06 29.20 68.98
CA VAL A 507 -15.90 29.76 70.06
C VAL A 507 -16.38 28.68 71.04
N GLN A 508 -16.73 27.48 70.55
CA GLN A 508 -17.06 26.34 71.43
C GLN A 508 -15.85 25.88 72.25
N LEU A 509 -14.64 25.93 71.70
CA LEU A 509 -13.39 25.61 72.41
C LEU A 509 -13.03 26.68 73.47
N ALA A 510 -13.27 27.95 73.17
CA ALA A 510 -13.11 29.07 74.11
C ALA A 510 -14.12 29.02 75.27
N ASN A 511 -15.36 28.63 75.00
CA ASN A 511 -16.39 28.47 76.05
C ASN A 511 -16.12 27.25 76.95
N ARG A 512 -15.44 26.21 76.45
CA ARG A 512 -14.97 25.07 77.28
C ARG A 512 -13.80 25.42 78.20
N THR A 513 -13.01 26.44 77.87
CA THR A 513 -11.86 26.87 78.68
C THR A 513 -12.22 27.84 79.81
N HIS A 514 -13.43 28.39 79.83
CA HIS A 514 -13.92 29.29 80.89
C HIS A 514 -14.73 28.59 82.01
N HIS A 515 -14.83 27.26 82.03
CA HIS A 515 -15.56 26.50 83.07
C HIS A 515 -14.71 25.55 83.92
N SER A 516 -13.39 25.70 83.88
CA SER A 516 -12.49 24.99 84.80
C SER A 516 -11.65 26.00 85.58
N SER A 517 -12.24 26.55 86.65
CA SER A 517 -11.48 27.14 87.75
C SER A 517 -10.79 26.01 88.52
N PRO A 518 -9.46 26.02 88.70
CA PRO A 518 -8.81 25.24 89.74
C PRO A 518 -8.94 25.99 91.07
N THR A 519 -9.62 25.40 92.03
CA THR A 519 -9.56 25.82 93.44
C THR A 519 -8.14 25.65 93.95
N ALA A 520 -7.60 26.73 94.50
CA ALA A 520 -6.31 26.78 95.17
C ALA A 520 -6.31 25.97 96.47
N SER A 521 -5.20 25.27 96.74
CA SER A 521 -4.73 24.97 98.09
C SER A 521 -3.25 25.36 98.23
N THR A 522 -2.97 25.90 99.40
CA THR A 522 -1.89 26.81 99.83
C THR A 522 -0.56 26.08 100.06
N PRO A 523 0.58 26.80 100.20
CA PRO A 523 1.94 26.27 100.06
C PRO A 523 2.60 25.93 101.40
N SER A 524 3.62 25.08 101.35
CA SER A 524 4.58 24.89 102.45
C SER A 524 6.01 25.01 101.92
N LYS A 525 6.71 26.02 102.47
CA LYS A 525 8.14 26.07 102.87
C LYS A 525 8.74 24.65 103.08
N GLU A 526 10.00 24.33 102.87
CA GLU A 526 11.27 25.06 102.96
C GLU A 526 12.40 24.04 102.62
N ILE A 527 13.63 24.53 102.46
CA ILE A 527 14.92 23.78 102.53
C ILE A 527 15.22 22.93 101.28
N GLY A 528 16.33 23.10 100.54
CA GLY A 528 17.67 23.48 100.94
C GLY A 528 18.59 22.26 100.80
N HIS A 529 19.78 22.47 100.21
CA HIS A 529 20.83 21.49 99.84
C HIS A 529 20.58 20.75 98.51
N GLY A 530 21.49 20.74 97.55
CA GLY A 530 22.93 20.96 97.62
C GLY A 530 23.66 19.66 97.34
N ILE A 531 24.40 19.66 96.22
CA ILE A 531 25.73 19.06 96.06
C ILE A 531 25.84 17.60 95.58
N ARG A 532 26.42 17.51 94.37
CA ARG A 532 27.37 16.51 93.79
C ARG A 532 26.80 15.11 93.46
N LYS A 533 27.21 14.48 92.37
CA LYS A 533 28.52 14.49 91.69
C LYS A 533 28.35 14.16 90.21
#